data_AF-D0W095-F1
#
_entry.id   AF-D0W095-F1
#
_cell.length_a   1.000
_cell.length_b   1.000
_cell.length_c   1.000
_cell.angle_alpha   90.00
_cell.angle_beta   90.00
_cell.angle_gamma   90.00
#
_symmetry.space_group_name_H-M   'P 1'
#
loop_
_entity.id
_entity.type
_entity.pdbx_description
1 polymer ?
#
loop_
_entity_poly.entity_id
_entity_poly.type
_entity_poly.pdbx_seq_one_letter_code
_entity_poly.pdbx_strand_id
1 'polypeptide(L)'
;MKEKVLVAVSGMTPQIVTETVFALSQYQNWIPDRIEVLTTQAGADKVKSQLLGANGYFRRLCDEYALPDIRFDEDSVLIISDGKRDLDDIRTPEQNNAAADVIVRRIYDLCADEETELHVSIAGGRKSMGFYIGYALSLFGRRQDRMSHILVEEAFETHPEFFYPPKNPYFLNTRPYGMADASKAQVMLAEIPFVRMRKRCEDWALGEDWTFSQAVSRTQEMLDDVDVEIDAANGVLRFGSVVVDGLSPRQFSIYLVMARLCLEGRKIDCGSQCEFAEMVWADYAGRRDRVSDDVSLRKWLEEDSVKPQYIFFWNRFLEERSKITKVLLRALGEHGRRFGIVSRNKCYFLDVPPRLLSVVDR
;
A
#
# COMPACT_ATOMS: atom_id res chain seq x y z
N MET A 1 19.49 0.14 16.91
CA MET A 1 19.59 -0.81 15.77
C MET A 1 18.18 -1.35 15.59
N LYS A 2 17.68 -1.46 14.36
CA LYS A 2 16.34 -2.00 14.14
C LYS A 2 16.32 -3.50 14.41
N GLU A 3 15.23 -4.01 14.96
CA GLU A 3 15.04 -5.46 15.11
C GLU A 3 14.87 -6.09 13.71
N LYS A 4 15.73 -7.05 13.39
CA LYS A 4 15.70 -7.79 12.12
C LYS A 4 14.73 -8.96 12.23
N VAL A 5 13.73 -8.96 11.37
CA VAL A 5 12.70 -10.01 11.35
C VAL A 5 12.75 -10.74 10.02
N LEU A 6 13.07 -12.04 10.05
CA LEU A 6 12.87 -12.90 8.88
C LEU A 6 11.42 -13.39 8.89
N VAL A 7 10.67 -13.07 7.84
CA VAL A 7 9.30 -13.56 7.67
C VAL A 7 9.27 -14.53 6.50
N ALA A 8 8.79 -15.75 6.73
CA ALA A 8 8.69 -16.77 5.70
C ALA A 8 7.28 -17.37 5.64
N VAL A 9 6.83 -17.68 4.44
CA VAL A 9 5.74 -18.64 4.25
C VAL A 9 6.33 -20.04 4.17
N SER A 10 5.71 -21.02 4.82
CA SER A 10 6.18 -22.41 4.81
C SER A 10 5.06 -23.38 4.43
N GLY A 11 5.46 -24.52 3.88
CA GLY A 11 4.58 -25.64 3.54
C GLY A 11 5.10 -26.93 4.15
N MET A 12 5.09 -28.00 3.37
CA MET A 12 5.58 -29.31 3.82
C MET A 12 7.11 -29.42 3.91
N THR A 13 7.82 -28.44 3.36
CA THR A 13 9.29 -28.36 3.27
C THR A 13 9.78 -27.21 4.16
N PRO A 14 9.88 -27.39 5.49
CA PRO A 14 10.32 -26.32 6.40
C PRO A 14 11.81 -25.97 6.25
N GLN A 15 12.59 -26.79 5.54
CA GLN A 15 14.01 -26.57 5.21
C GLN A 15 14.28 -25.16 4.69
N ILE A 16 13.34 -24.58 3.94
CA ILE A 16 13.42 -23.23 3.39
C ILE A 16 13.79 -22.18 4.44
N VAL A 17 13.42 -22.37 5.70
CA VAL A 17 13.74 -21.45 6.80
C VAL A 17 15.23 -21.51 7.12
N THR A 18 15.77 -22.71 7.33
CA THR A 18 17.20 -22.90 7.64
C THR A 18 18.09 -22.55 6.46
N GLU A 19 17.66 -22.88 5.24
CA GLU A 19 18.37 -22.53 4.01
C GLU A 19 18.44 -21.00 3.82
N THR A 20 17.33 -20.30 4.08
CA THR A 20 17.28 -18.83 4.01
C THR A 20 18.18 -18.19 5.07
N VAL A 21 18.11 -18.65 6.33
CA VAL A 21 18.97 -18.12 7.41
C VAL A 21 20.44 -18.38 7.13
N PHE A 22 20.78 -19.59 6.67
CA PHE A 22 22.13 -19.92 6.22
C PHE A 22 22.60 -18.92 5.14
N ALA A 23 21.84 -18.76 4.06
CA ALA A 23 22.27 -17.91 2.96
C ALA A 23 22.37 -16.42 3.34
N LEU A 24 21.45 -15.91 4.16
CA LEU A 24 21.51 -14.53 4.66
C LEU A 24 22.73 -14.29 5.55
N SER A 25 23.02 -15.23 6.46
CA SER A 25 24.17 -15.13 7.35
C SER A 25 25.50 -15.22 6.58
N GLN A 26 25.61 -16.15 5.63
CA GLN A 26 26.87 -16.43 4.94
C GLN A 26 27.17 -15.47 3.79
N TYR A 27 26.15 -14.99 3.07
CA TYR A 27 26.36 -14.19 1.86
C TYR A 27 26.04 -12.70 2.01
N GLN A 28 25.14 -12.34 2.92
CA GLN A 28 24.72 -10.94 3.13
C GLN A 28 25.14 -10.36 4.48
N ASN A 29 25.73 -11.17 5.39
CA ASN A 29 26.01 -10.79 6.77
C ASN A 29 24.76 -10.21 7.47
N TRP A 30 23.59 -10.75 7.12
CA TRP A 30 22.31 -10.38 7.67
C TRP A 30 21.79 -11.55 8.49
N ILE A 31 21.66 -11.35 9.80
CA ILE A 31 21.20 -12.38 10.74
C ILE A 31 19.94 -11.82 11.41
N PRO A 32 18.80 -12.53 11.36
CA PRO A 32 17.58 -12.09 12.02
C PRO A 32 17.73 -12.12 13.54
N ASP A 33 17.10 -11.18 14.24
CA ASP A 33 16.92 -11.24 15.68
C ASP A 33 15.75 -12.18 16.03
N ARG A 34 14.73 -12.24 15.16
CA ARG A 34 13.62 -13.20 15.26
C ARG A 34 13.11 -13.68 13.91
N ILE A 35 12.48 -14.84 13.92
CA ILE A 35 11.87 -15.46 12.75
C ILE A 35 10.36 -15.54 12.95
N GLU A 36 9.59 -15.33 11.89
CA GLU A 36 8.17 -15.62 11.85
C GLU A 36 7.82 -16.48 10.64
N VAL A 37 7.08 -17.56 10.89
CA VAL A 37 6.64 -18.49 9.85
C VAL A 37 5.12 -18.48 9.75
N LEU A 38 4.61 -18.11 8.58
CA LEU A 38 3.18 -18.16 8.25
C LEU A 38 2.90 -19.46 7.49
N THR A 39 2.01 -20.29 8.03
CA THR A 39 1.77 -21.63 7.49
C THR A 39 0.37 -22.16 7.83
N THR A 40 -0.06 -23.26 7.21
CA THR A 40 -1.21 -24.06 7.68
C THR A 40 -0.79 -24.97 8.83
N GLN A 41 -1.75 -25.60 9.51
CA GLN A 41 -1.49 -26.53 10.61
C GLN A 41 -0.52 -27.65 10.21
N ALA A 42 -0.72 -28.27 9.04
CA ALA A 42 0.16 -29.33 8.56
C ALA A 42 1.62 -28.87 8.40
N GLY A 43 1.84 -27.63 7.95
CA GLY A 43 3.19 -27.06 7.87
C GLY A 43 3.74 -26.62 9.24
N ALA A 44 2.88 -26.15 10.15
CA ALA A 44 3.27 -25.85 11.53
C ALA A 44 3.82 -27.10 12.24
N ASP A 45 3.16 -28.24 12.07
CA ASP A 45 3.61 -29.52 12.62
C ASP A 45 5.00 -29.93 12.07
N LYS A 46 5.27 -29.64 10.79
CA LYS A 46 6.59 -29.85 10.17
C LYS A 46 7.65 -28.92 10.73
N VAL A 47 7.35 -27.64 10.88
CA VAL A 47 8.25 -26.65 11.49
C VAL A 47 8.60 -27.07 12.92
N LYS A 48 7.58 -27.37 13.74
CA LYS A 48 7.77 -27.78 15.15
C LYS A 48 8.57 -29.07 15.28
N SER A 49 8.26 -30.09 14.47
CA SER A 49 8.93 -31.40 14.58
C SER A 49 10.33 -31.45 14.00
N GLN A 50 10.64 -30.63 12.98
CA GLN A 50 11.95 -30.69 12.29
C GLN A 50 12.88 -29.54 12.70
N LEU A 51 12.38 -28.32 12.83
CA LEU A 51 13.22 -27.15 13.06
C LEU A 51 13.39 -26.79 14.52
N LEU A 52 12.32 -26.93 15.32
CA LEU A 52 12.28 -26.49 16.72
C LEU A 52 12.73 -27.57 17.70
N GLY A 53 12.91 -27.16 18.96
CA GLY A 53 13.31 -28.03 20.07
C GLY A 53 14.82 -28.25 20.18
N ALA A 54 15.25 -28.95 21.23
CA ALA A 54 16.67 -29.11 21.55
C ALA A 54 17.49 -29.83 20.45
N ASN A 55 16.85 -30.70 19.67
CA ASN A 55 17.48 -31.45 18.58
C ASN A 55 17.07 -30.98 17.18
N GLY A 56 16.31 -29.87 17.09
CA GLY A 56 15.80 -29.33 15.84
C GLY A 56 16.92 -28.80 14.93
N TYR A 57 16.72 -28.88 13.61
CA TYR A 57 17.72 -28.48 12.63
C TYR A 57 18.08 -27.00 12.70
N PHE A 58 17.19 -26.14 13.19
CA PHE A 58 17.51 -24.72 13.35
C PHE A 58 18.59 -24.49 14.40
N ARG A 59 18.49 -25.15 15.57
CA ARG A 59 19.52 -25.05 16.60
C ARG A 59 20.87 -25.59 16.11
N ARG A 60 20.85 -26.69 15.35
CA ARG A 60 22.07 -27.25 14.75
C ARG A 60 22.74 -26.27 13.80
N LEU A 61 21.96 -25.59 12.95
CA LEU A 61 22.47 -24.51 12.09
C LEU A 61 23.15 -23.42 12.92
N CYS A 62 22.48 -22.92 13.96
CA CYS A 62 23.02 -21.86 14.81
C CYS A 62 24.32 -22.29 15.50
N ASP A 63 24.35 -23.48 16.09
CA ASP A 63 25.52 -24.02 16.78
C ASP A 63 26.69 -24.24 15.81
N GLU A 64 26.43 -24.83 14.64
CA GLU A 64 27.45 -25.18 13.65
C GLU A 64 28.06 -23.94 13.00
N TYR A 65 27.25 -22.92 12.70
CA TYR A 65 27.70 -21.67 12.09
C TYR A 65 28.05 -20.57 13.10
N ALA A 66 27.96 -20.85 14.40
CA ALA A 66 28.18 -19.88 15.47
C ALA A 66 27.33 -18.61 15.30
N LEU A 67 26.07 -18.80 14.93
CA LEU A 67 25.11 -17.70 14.83
C LEU A 67 24.75 -17.19 16.24
N PRO A 68 24.45 -15.89 16.40
CA PRO A 68 23.94 -15.35 17.66
C PRO A 68 22.60 -15.98 18.04
N ASP A 69 22.10 -15.66 19.23
CA ASP A 69 20.76 -16.08 19.64
C ASP A 69 19.71 -15.44 18.73
N ILE A 70 18.87 -16.28 18.11
CA ILE A 70 17.80 -15.89 17.20
C ILE A 70 16.51 -16.44 17.79
N ARG A 71 15.54 -15.57 18.07
CA ARG A 71 14.24 -16.01 18.58
C ARG A 71 13.48 -16.76 17.49
N PHE A 72 13.40 -18.08 17.65
CA PHE A 72 12.57 -18.96 16.84
C PHE A 72 12.03 -20.10 17.71
N ASP A 73 10.81 -19.91 18.18
CA ASP A 73 10.10 -20.75 19.14
C ASP A 73 8.69 -21.10 18.61
N GLU A 74 7.84 -21.74 19.42
CA GLU A 74 6.48 -22.09 18.98
C GLU A 74 5.61 -20.87 18.69
N ASP A 75 5.83 -19.75 19.40
CA ASP A 75 5.09 -18.48 19.21
C ASP A 75 5.48 -17.79 17.90
N SER A 76 6.58 -18.22 17.29
CA SER A 76 7.08 -17.75 16.00
C SER A 76 6.29 -18.34 14.82
N VAL A 77 5.39 -19.30 15.06
CA VAL A 77 4.62 -19.98 14.01
C VAL A 77 3.18 -19.46 14.01
N LEU A 78 2.85 -18.64 13.01
CA LEU A 78 1.51 -18.12 12.80
C LEU A 78 0.72 -19.06 11.90
N ILE A 79 -0.32 -19.66 12.45
CA ILE A 79 -1.20 -20.59 11.73
C ILE A 79 -2.29 -19.81 10.99
N ILE A 80 -2.45 -20.09 9.71
CA ILE A 80 -3.48 -19.48 8.87
C ILE A 80 -4.84 -20.03 9.28
N SER A 81 -5.80 -19.13 9.52
CA SER A 81 -7.18 -19.45 9.87
C SER A 81 -8.19 -18.83 8.90
N ASP A 82 -9.41 -19.39 8.87
CA ASP A 82 -10.55 -18.83 8.12
C ASP A 82 -11.45 -17.91 8.97
N GLY A 83 -10.93 -17.42 10.10
CA GLY A 83 -11.67 -16.66 11.09
C GLY A 83 -12.57 -17.50 12.02
N LYS A 84 -12.75 -18.79 11.72
CA LYS A 84 -13.48 -19.73 12.60
C LYS A 84 -12.57 -20.81 13.17
N ARG A 85 -11.62 -21.27 12.36
CA ARG A 85 -10.67 -22.33 12.72
C ARG A 85 -9.37 -22.19 11.94
N ASP A 86 -8.34 -22.79 12.52
CA ASP A 86 -7.07 -23.00 11.84
C ASP A 86 -7.24 -23.94 10.65
N LEU A 87 -6.57 -23.62 9.55
CA LEU A 87 -6.62 -24.40 8.33
C LEU A 87 -5.60 -25.53 8.39
N ASP A 88 -6.05 -26.76 8.18
CA ASP A 88 -5.17 -27.93 8.01
C ASP A 88 -4.27 -27.76 6.78
N ASP A 89 -4.90 -27.39 5.65
CA ASP A 89 -4.30 -27.12 4.35
C ASP A 89 -5.22 -26.17 3.56
N ILE A 90 -4.69 -25.52 2.52
CA ILE A 90 -5.44 -24.61 1.63
C ILE A 90 -5.83 -25.37 0.35
N ARG A 91 -7.13 -25.66 0.21
CA ARG A 91 -7.69 -26.49 -0.87
C ARG A 91 -8.87 -25.86 -1.61
N THR A 92 -9.47 -24.80 -1.08
CA THR A 92 -10.59 -24.09 -1.72
C THR A 92 -10.25 -22.61 -1.97
N PRO A 93 -10.96 -21.93 -2.89
CA PRO A 93 -10.82 -20.49 -3.10
C PRO A 93 -11.04 -19.66 -1.83
N GLU A 94 -12.01 -20.04 -1.00
CA GLU A 94 -12.34 -19.34 0.25
C GLU A 94 -11.19 -19.46 1.26
N GLN A 95 -10.61 -20.66 1.39
CA GLN A 95 -9.43 -20.88 2.22
C GLN A 95 -8.21 -20.11 1.70
N ASN A 96 -8.08 -20.00 0.38
CA ASN A 96 -7.01 -19.23 -0.23
C ASN A 96 -7.18 -17.72 -0.01
N ASN A 97 -8.41 -17.20 -0.02
CA ASN A 97 -8.70 -15.81 0.33
C ASN A 97 -8.41 -15.54 1.81
N ALA A 98 -8.81 -16.45 2.71
CA ALA A 98 -8.47 -16.36 4.12
C ALA A 98 -6.95 -16.34 4.36
N ALA A 99 -6.19 -17.17 3.63
CA ALA A 99 -4.74 -17.13 3.64
C ALA A 99 -4.19 -15.77 3.19
N ALA A 100 -4.75 -15.20 2.13
CA ALA A 100 -4.37 -13.86 1.67
C ALA A 100 -4.60 -12.82 2.77
N ASP A 101 -5.76 -12.85 3.42
CA ASP A 101 -6.17 -11.90 4.48
C ASP A 101 -5.29 -12.00 5.73
N VAL A 102 -4.89 -13.22 6.12
CA VAL A 102 -3.97 -13.41 7.25
C VAL A 102 -2.57 -12.91 6.91
N ILE A 103 -2.04 -13.30 5.75
CA ILE A 103 -0.68 -12.93 5.32
C ILE A 103 -0.55 -11.42 5.16
N VAL A 104 -1.51 -10.78 4.48
CA VAL A 104 -1.46 -9.34 4.19
C VAL A 104 -1.52 -8.49 5.46
N ARG A 105 -2.38 -8.88 6.41
CA ARG A 105 -2.50 -8.20 7.71
C ARG A 105 -1.22 -8.36 8.53
N ARG A 106 -0.64 -9.57 8.56
CA ARG A 106 0.60 -9.77 9.33
C ARG A 106 1.76 -8.94 8.80
N ILE A 107 1.92 -8.88 7.47
CA ILE A 107 2.96 -8.04 6.85
C ILE A 107 2.68 -6.56 7.09
N TYR A 108 1.42 -6.13 7.05
CA TYR A 108 1.04 -4.76 7.40
C TYR A 108 1.47 -4.40 8.83
N ASP A 109 1.15 -5.24 9.82
CA ASP A 109 1.49 -5.00 11.23
C ASP A 109 3.01 -4.88 11.43
N LEU A 110 3.77 -5.79 10.83
CA LEU A 110 5.23 -5.78 10.90
C LEU A 110 5.82 -4.54 10.20
N CYS A 111 5.25 -4.11 9.08
CA CYS A 111 5.68 -2.90 8.39
C CYS A 111 5.27 -1.61 9.12
N ALA A 112 4.24 -1.64 9.97
CA ALA A 112 3.79 -0.49 10.75
C ALA A 112 4.76 -0.14 11.90
N ASP A 113 5.47 -1.12 12.45
CA ASP A 113 6.48 -0.90 13.49
C ASP A 113 7.80 -0.39 12.90
N GLU A 114 8.03 0.93 12.96
CA GLU A 114 9.22 1.60 12.42
C GLU A 114 10.56 1.13 13.01
N GLU A 115 10.57 0.42 14.14
CA GLU A 115 11.77 -0.12 14.77
C GLU A 115 12.20 -1.49 14.21
N THR A 116 11.45 -2.03 13.24
CA THR A 116 11.81 -3.30 12.56
C THR A 116 12.44 -3.10 11.16
N GLU A 117 13.17 -4.12 10.74
CA GLU A 117 13.65 -4.33 9.37
C GLU A 117 13.27 -5.74 8.93
N LEU A 118 12.46 -5.87 7.88
CA LEU A 118 11.96 -7.17 7.43
C LEU A 118 12.81 -7.74 6.31
N HIS A 119 13.07 -9.04 6.36
CA HIS A 119 13.47 -9.83 5.20
C HIS A 119 12.39 -10.87 4.92
N VAL A 120 11.74 -10.80 3.76
CA VAL A 120 10.65 -11.70 3.39
C VAL A 120 11.14 -12.80 2.46
N SER A 121 10.91 -14.06 2.83
CA SER A 121 11.15 -15.22 1.97
C SER A 121 9.85 -15.68 1.30
N ILE A 122 9.87 -15.78 -0.03
CA ILE A 122 8.69 -16.21 -0.83
C ILE A 122 8.74 -17.70 -1.23
N ALA A 123 9.71 -18.46 -0.72
CA ALA A 123 10.08 -19.77 -1.26
C ALA A 123 9.26 -20.98 -0.74
N GLY A 124 8.30 -20.78 0.16
CA GLY A 124 7.57 -21.88 0.80
C GLY A 124 6.04 -21.79 0.71
N GLY A 125 5.38 -22.85 1.17
CA GLY A 125 3.92 -22.94 1.20
C GLY A 125 3.27 -23.30 -0.14
N ARG A 126 1.97 -23.06 -0.25
CA ARG A 126 1.28 -23.08 -1.55
C ARG A 126 1.79 -21.90 -2.38
N LYS A 127 1.89 -22.07 -3.71
CA LYS A 127 2.39 -21.02 -4.64
C LYS A 127 1.72 -19.65 -4.44
N SER A 128 0.43 -19.64 -4.10
CA SER A 128 -0.32 -18.41 -3.81
C SER A 128 0.15 -17.69 -2.55
N MET A 129 0.64 -18.40 -1.53
CA MET A 129 1.17 -17.80 -0.31
C MET A 129 2.42 -16.96 -0.59
N GLY A 130 3.34 -17.47 -1.43
CA GLY A 130 4.51 -16.72 -1.91
C GLY A 130 4.12 -15.45 -2.67
N PHE A 131 3.07 -15.53 -3.50
CA PHE A 131 2.49 -14.34 -4.14
C PHE A 131 1.93 -13.34 -3.12
N TYR A 132 1.11 -13.80 -2.15
CA TYR A 132 0.47 -12.91 -1.17
C TYR A 132 1.47 -12.21 -0.27
N ILE A 133 2.49 -12.91 0.24
CA ILE A 133 3.47 -12.30 1.14
C ILE A 133 4.34 -11.27 0.39
N GLY A 134 4.72 -11.57 -0.86
CA GLY A 134 5.48 -10.63 -1.70
C GLY A 134 4.65 -9.43 -2.14
N TYR A 135 3.37 -9.63 -2.47
CA TYR A 135 2.47 -8.55 -2.82
C TYR A 135 2.15 -7.66 -1.61
N ALA A 136 1.95 -8.25 -0.42
CA ALA A 136 1.79 -7.50 0.82
C ALA A 136 3.02 -6.63 1.12
N LEU A 137 4.24 -7.15 0.89
CA LEU A 137 5.44 -6.34 1.03
C LEU A 137 5.52 -5.23 -0.03
N SER A 138 4.99 -5.45 -1.24
CA SER A 138 4.88 -4.38 -2.25
C SER A 138 3.93 -3.26 -1.81
N LEU A 139 2.83 -3.61 -1.13
CA LEU A 139 1.86 -2.66 -0.59
C LEU A 139 2.41 -1.84 0.58
N PHE A 140 3.12 -2.49 1.52
CA PHE A 140 3.45 -1.88 2.82
C PHE A 140 4.94 -1.74 3.12
N GLY A 141 5.80 -2.39 2.33
CA GLY A 141 7.23 -2.50 2.60
C GLY A 141 7.99 -1.18 2.50
N ARG A 142 8.96 -1.03 3.39
CA ARG A 142 9.76 0.18 3.63
C ARG A 142 11.13 0.07 3.01
N ARG A 143 11.82 1.21 2.89
CA ARG A 143 13.15 1.26 2.23
C ARG A 143 14.16 0.24 2.77
N GLN A 144 14.12 -0.08 4.06
CA GLN A 144 14.99 -1.09 4.67
C GLN A 144 14.56 -2.53 4.41
N ASP A 145 13.27 -2.79 4.16
CA ASP A 145 12.76 -4.15 4.02
C ASP A 145 13.24 -4.79 2.70
N ARG A 146 13.44 -6.11 2.70
CA ARG A 146 13.97 -6.90 1.59
C ARG A 146 13.10 -8.12 1.30
N MET A 147 13.21 -8.65 0.09
CA MET A 147 12.53 -9.86 -0.34
C MET A 147 13.49 -10.76 -1.11
N SER A 148 13.41 -12.07 -0.89
CA SER A 148 14.22 -13.04 -1.61
C SER A 148 13.50 -14.36 -1.88
N HIS A 149 14.05 -15.13 -2.79
CA HIS A 149 13.76 -16.53 -2.99
C HIS A 149 15.05 -17.35 -2.81
N ILE A 150 14.98 -18.43 -2.04
CA ILE A 150 16.10 -19.36 -1.87
C ILE A 150 16.10 -20.39 -2.99
N LEU A 151 17.24 -20.63 -3.61
CA LEU A 151 17.41 -21.65 -4.64
C LEU A 151 18.42 -22.67 -4.13
N VAL A 152 18.00 -23.92 -4.04
CA VAL A 152 18.86 -25.03 -3.63
C VAL A 152 19.18 -25.85 -4.86
N GLU A 153 20.41 -26.34 -4.94
CA GLU A 153 20.81 -27.30 -5.96
C GLU A 153 19.83 -28.48 -6.04
N GLU A 154 19.46 -28.86 -7.25
CA GLU A 154 18.38 -29.82 -7.54
C GLU A 154 18.56 -31.17 -6.81
N ALA A 155 19.80 -31.58 -6.58
CA ALA A 155 20.11 -32.81 -5.85
C ALA A 155 19.61 -32.79 -4.39
N PHE A 156 19.49 -31.60 -3.80
CA PHE A 156 19.19 -31.41 -2.38
C PHE A 156 17.83 -30.74 -2.13
N GLU A 157 17.27 -30.02 -3.11
CA GLU A 157 16.06 -29.18 -2.97
C GLU A 157 14.88 -29.88 -2.27
N THR A 158 14.67 -31.17 -2.54
CA THR A 158 13.59 -31.95 -1.91
C THR A 158 14.11 -33.06 -1.00
N HIS A 159 15.39 -33.06 -0.64
CA HIS A 159 15.98 -34.13 0.16
C HIS A 159 15.57 -33.98 1.63
N PRO A 160 14.91 -34.98 2.25
CA PRO A 160 14.32 -34.86 3.58
C PRO A 160 15.34 -34.65 4.71
N GLU A 161 16.62 -34.96 4.46
CA GLU A 161 17.73 -34.80 5.41
C GLU A 161 18.64 -33.59 5.11
N PHE A 162 18.36 -32.82 4.06
CA PHE A 162 19.11 -31.59 3.78
C PHE A 162 18.36 -30.38 4.34
N PHE A 163 19.01 -29.55 5.16
CA PHE A 163 18.40 -28.34 5.76
C PHE A 163 19.28 -27.09 5.56
N TYR A 164 20.58 -27.30 5.36
CA TYR A 164 21.59 -26.30 5.05
C TYR A 164 22.88 -27.08 4.72
N PRO A 165 23.88 -26.46 4.05
CA PRO A 165 25.18 -27.11 3.84
C PRO A 165 25.92 -27.25 5.18
N PRO A 166 26.21 -28.47 5.70
CA PRO A 166 27.03 -28.62 6.90
C PRO A 166 28.49 -28.22 6.63
N LYS A 167 29.24 -27.88 7.68
CA LYS A 167 30.67 -27.53 7.57
C LYS A 167 31.55 -28.73 7.28
N ASN A 168 31.15 -29.91 7.77
CA ASN A 168 31.88 -31.16 7.55
C ASN A 168 31.23 -31.97 6.43
N PRO A 169 32.02 -32.75 5.67
CA PRO A 169 31.49 -33.62 4.62
C PRO A 169 30.37 -34.52 5.13
N TYR A 170 29.24 -34.49 4.44
CA TYR A 170 28.05 -35.28 4.79
C TYR A 170 27.40 -35.78 3.52
N PHE A 171 27.49 -37.09 3.28
CA PHE A 171 27.05 -37.67 2.03
C PHE A 171 25.59 -38.14 2.10
N LEU A 172 24.77 -37.66 1.19
CA LEU A 172 23.36 -37.98 1.05
C LEU A 172 23.10 -38.74 -0.25
N ASN A 173 22.11 -39.64 -0.22
CA ASN A 173 21.67 -40.36 -1.41
C ASN A 173 20.62 -39.55 -2.17
N THR A 174 21.09 -38.65 -3.01
CA THR A 174 20.30 -37.71 -3.81
C THR A 174 19.83 -38.35 -5.12
N ARG A 175 18.78 -39.17 -5.13
CA ARG A 175 18.27 -39.72 -6.40
C ARG A 175 17.67 -38.61 -7.27
N PRO A 176 17.91 -38.59 -8.60
CA PRO A 176 18.68 -39.55 -9.43
C PRO A 176 20.21 -39.29 -9.51
N TYR A 177 20.71 -38.26 -8.84
CA TYR A 177 22.11 -37.78 -8.86
C TYR A 177 23.14 -38.67 -8.13
N GLY A 178 22.68 -39.63 -7.32
CA GLY A 178 23.55 -40.57 -6.60
C GLY A 178 24.02 -40.02 -5.26
N MET A 179 25.21 -40.46 -4.81
CA MET A 179 25.79 -39.98 -3.55
C MET A 179 26.44 -38.61 -3.75
N ALA A 180 25.91 -37.59 -3.07
CA ALA A 180 26.41 -36.22 -3.15
C ALA A 180 26.80 -35.71 -1.75
N ASP A 181 27.85 -34.88 -1.69
CA ASP A 181 28.34 -34.27 -0.46
C ASP A 181 27.57 -32.97 -0.16
N ALA A 182 26.67 -33.02 0.81
CA ALA A 182 25.80 -31.91 1.21
C ALA A 182 26.60 -30.68 1.68
N SER A 183 27.83 -30.85 2.18
CA SER A 183 28.67 -29.72 2.60
C SER A 183 29.08 -28.80 1.43
N LYS A 184 28.94 -29.30 0.19
CA LYS A 184 29.24 -28.59 -1.04
C LYS A 184 28.00 -28.14 -1.79
N ALA A 185 26.81 -28.40 -1.25
CA ALA A 185 25.54 -28.03 -1.87
C ALA A 185 25.47 -26.52 -2.11
N GLN A 186 25.03 -26.13 -3.30
CA GLN A 186 24.81 -24.71 -3.60
C GLN A 186 23.45 -24.26 -3.08
N VAL A 187 23.46 -23.31 -2.15
CA VAL A 187 22.26 -22.61 -1.66
C VAL A 187 22.41 -21.15 -2.01
N MET A 188 21.57 -20.66 -2.93
CA MET A 188 21.70 -19.34 -3.54
C MET A 188 20.53 -18.44 -3.14
N LEU A 189 20.84 -17.27 -2.59
CA LEU A 189 19.85 -16.25 -2.26
C LEU A 189 19.61 -15.35 -3.48
N ALA A 190 18.44 -15.46 -4.10
CA ALA A 190 18.00 -14.54 -5.15
C ALA A 190 17.20 -13.39 -4.54
N GLU A 191 17.79 -12.20 -4.45
CA GLU A 191 17.06 -10.99 -4.05
C GLU A 191 16.09 -10.58 -5.15
N ILE A 192 14.83 -10.31 -4.78
CA ILE A 192 13.77 -9.96 -5.72
C ILE A 192 13.42 -8.48 -5.52
N PRO A 193 13.70 -7.60 -6.51
CA PRO A 193 13.25 -6.23 -6.43
C PRO A 193 11.73 -6.16 -6.55
N PHE A 194 11.11 -5.22 -5.84
CA PHE A 194 9.67 -5.03 -5.86
C PHE A 194 9.28 -3.55 -5.83
N VAL A 195 8.09 -3.27 -6.35
CA VAL A 195 7.54 -1.91 -6.36
C VAL A 195 7.02 -1.59 -4.97
N ARG A 196 7.48 -0.46 -4.42
CA ARG A 196 7.04 0.02 -3.11
C ARG A 196 5.90 1.00 -3.30
N MET A 197 4.70 0.56 -2.93
CA MET A 197 3.47 1.36 -3.00
C MET A 197 3.10 1.98 -1.65
N ARG A 198 3.90 1.72 -0.60
CA ARG A 198 3.69 2.24 0.77
C ARG A 198 3.51 3.76 0.75
N LYS A 199 2.34 4.23 1.18
CA LYS A 199 2.10 5.59 1.66
C LYS A 199 1.91 5.59 3.18
N ARG A 200 1.62 6.75 3.79
CA ARG A 200 1.49 6.87 5.25
C ARG A 200 0.36 5.95 5.76
N CYS A 201 0.56 5.31 6.92
CA CYS A 201 -0.44 4.41 7.51
C CYS A 201 -1.81 5.09 7.71
N GLU A 202 -1.84 6.41 7.89
CA GLU A 202 -3.06 7.24 8.00
C GLU A 202 -4.00 7.13 6.78
N ASP A 203 -3.51 6.71 5.61
CA ASP A 203 -4.29 6.55 4.38
C ASP A 203 -5.10 5.24 4.33
N TRP A 204 -4.77 4.30 5.23
CA TRP A 204 -5.37 2.98 5.34
C TRP A 204 -6.37 2.97 6.50
N ALA A 205 -7.49 3.68 6.33
CA ALA A 205 -8.64 3.64 7.25
C ALA A 205 -9.39 2.30 7.14
N LEU A 206 -8.67 1.20 7.34
CA LEU A 206 -9.16 -0.16 7.26
C LEU A 206 -9.62 -0.58 8.67
N GLY A 207 -10.84 -1.11 8.78
CA GLY A 207 -11.34 -1.68 10.04
C GLY A 207 -10.59 -2.95 10.44
N GLU A 208 -10.78 -3.48 11.65
CA GLU A 208 -9.97 -4.59 12.21
C GLU A 208 -9.93 -5.88 11.36
N ASP A 209 -10.96 -6.13 10.54
CA ASP A 209 -11.10 -7.33 9.68
C ASP A 209 -11.00 -7.03 8.18
N TRP A 210 -10.08 -6.15 7.80
CA TRP A 210 -9.87 -5.85 6.39
C TRP A 210 -9.23 -7.00 5.61
N THR A 211 -9.54 -7.06 4.32
CA THR A 211 -9.13 -8.16 3.42
C THR A 211 -8.04 -7.73 2.44
N PHE A 212 -7.30 -8.70 1.90
CA PHE A 212 -6.35 -8.51 0.81
C PHE A 212 -6.99 -7.76 -0.37
N SER A 213 -8.20 -8.16 -0.75
CA SER A 213 -8.95 -7.52 -1.83
C SER A 213 -9.23 -6.04 -1.52
N GLN A 214 -9.59 -5.70 -0.29
CA GLN A 214 -9.78 -4.29 0.10
C GLN A 214 -8.49 -3.50 0.04
N ALA A 215 -7.35 -4.07 0.46
CA ALA A 215 -6.06 -3.39 0.33
C ALA A 215 -5.65 -3.17 -1.12
N VAL A 216 -5.91 -4.14 -2.00
CA VAL A 216 -5.71 -4.00 -3.45
C VAL A 216 -6.61 -2.91 -4.01
N SER A 217 -7.93 -2.96 -3.76
CA SER A 217 -8.87 -1.94 -4.24
C SER A 217 -8.48 -0.55 -3.78
N ARG A 218 -8.09 -0.40 -2.52
CA ARG A 218 -7.66 0.89 -1.97
C ARG A 218 -6.40 1.41 -2.65
N THR A 219 -5.46 0.53 -2.96
CA THR A 219 -4.25 0.90 -3.70
C THR A 219 -4.60 1.30 -5.13
N GLN A 220 -5.50 0.56 -5.78
CA GLN A 220 -5.96 0.88 -7.14
C GLN A 220 -6.66 2.24 -7.18
N GLU A 221 -7.60 2.52 -6.25
CA GLU A 221 -8.22 3.86 -6.11
C GLU A 221 -7.18 4.98 -5.97
N MET A 222 -6.05 4.72 -5.32
CA MET A 222 -4.98 5.70 -5.16
C MET A 222 -4.10 5.85 -6.41
N LEU A 223 -3.99 4.80 -7.22
CA LEU A 223 -3.19 4.77 -8.45
C LEU A 223 -3.99 5.23 -9.67
N ASP A 224 -5.30 5.03 -9.66
CA ASP A 224 -6.17 5.37 -10.76
C ASP A 224 -6.31 6.89 -10.92
N ASP A 225 -6.36 7.29 -12.18
CA ASP A 225 -6.74 8.63 -12.59
C ASP A 225 -8.27 8.73 -12.52
N VAL A 226 -8.79 9.55 -11.61
CA VAL A 226 -10.24 9.72 -11.44
C VAL A 226 -10.76 10.75 -12.45
N ASP A 227 -11.70 10.32 -13.28
CA ASP A 227 -12.44 11.23 -14.17
C ASP A 227 -13.29 12.21 -13.34
N VAL A 228 -13.15 13.49 -13.65
CA VAL A 228 -13.90 14.60 -13.09
C VAL A 228 -14.96 15.03 -14.10
N GLU A 229 -16.21 14.78 -13.77
CA GLU A 229 -17.35 15.18 -14.60
C GLU A 229 -18.17 16.26 -13.89
N ILE A 230 -18.40 17.37 -14.60
CA ILE A 230 -19.22 18.47 -14.09
C ILE A 230 -20.44 18.61 -14.99
N ASP A 231 -21.61 18.27 -14.47
CA ASP A 231 -22.89 18.59 -15.10
C ASP A 231 -23.23 20.04 -14.71
N ALA A 232 -22.90 20.95 -15.61
CA ALA A 232 -23.17 22.35 -15.41
C ALA A 232 -24.69 22.60 -15.35
N ALA A 233 -25.51 21.98 -16.21
CA ALA A 233 -26.95 22.26 -16.20
C ALA A 233 -27.60 21.95 -14.84
N ASN A 234 -27.28 20.78 -14.27
CA ASN A 234 -27.90 20.32 -13.02
C ASN A 234 -27.13 20.70 -11.76
N GLY A 235 -25.92 21.25 -11.88
CA GLY A 235 -25.12 21.64 -10.72
C GLY A 235 -24.45 20.45 -10.01
N VAL A 236 -24.16 19.38 -10.75
CA VAL A 236 -23.63 18.12 -10.18
C VAL A 236 -22.14 18.00 -10.48
N LEU A 237 -21.35 17.69 -9.45
CA LEU A 237 -19.92 17.42 -9.56
C LEU A 237 -19.67 15.95 -9.21
N ARG A 238 -19.02 15.21 -10.11
CA ARG A 238 -18.75 13.77 -9.97
C ARG A 238 -17.26 13.49 -10.16
N PHE A 239 -16.73 12.59 -9.33
CA PHE A 239 -15.38 12.05 -9.39
C PHE A 239 -15.48 10.52 -9.50
N GLY A 240 -15.28 9.98 -10.70
CA GLY A 240 -15.54 8.57 -10.99
C GLY A 240 -16.99 8.19 -10.68
N SER A 241 -17.20 7.29 -9.71
CA SER A 241 -18.53 6.88 -9.24
C SER A 241 -19.11 7.76 -8.13
N VAL A 242 -18.33 8.70 -7.56
CA VAL A 242 -18.74 9.49 -6.40
C VAL A 242 -19.35 10.82 -6.84
N VAL A 243 -20.59 11.08 -6.41
CA VAL A 243 -21.25 12.39 -6.56
C VAL A 243 -20.96 13.25 -5.32
N VAL A 244 -20.52 14.49 -5.52
CA VAL A 244 -20.19 15.42 -4.43
C VAL A 244 -21.39 16.26 -4.07
N ASP A 245 -21.92 16.02 -2.87
CA ASP A 245 -22.99 16.80 -2.28
C ASP A 245 -22.46 17.91 -1.34
N GLY A 246 -23.30 18.90 -1.05
CA GLY A 246 -23.03 19.93 -0.04
C GLY A 246 -22.21 21.12 -0.51
N LEU A 247 -21.93 21.25 -1.81
CA LEU A 247 -21.46 22.50 -2.40
C LEU A 247 -22.62 23.51 -2.45
N SER A 248 -22.40 24.72 -1.92
CA SER A 248 -23.31 25.83 -2.17
C SER A 248 -23.29 26.26 -3.65
N PRO A 249 -24.34 26.94 -4.16
CA PRO A 249 -24.36 27.42 -5.55
C PRO A 249 -23.12 28.24 -5.95
N ARG A 250 -22.59 29.04 -5.01
CA ARG A 250 -21.37 29.84 -5.21
C ARG A 250 -20.13 28.97 -5.33
N GLN A 251 -20.00 27.98 -4.45
CA GLN A 251 -18.87 27.05 -4.45
C GLN A 251 -18.84 26.21 -5.73
N PHE A 252 -20.00 25.73 -6.17
CA PHE A 252 -20.14 25.04 -7.45
C PHE A 252 -19.72 25.95 -8.62
N SER A 253 -20.24 27.18 -8.68
CA SER A 253 -19.91 28.13 -9.77
C SER A 253 -18.42 28.44 -9.83
N ILE A 254 -17.77 28.63 -8.66
CA ILE A 254 -16.31 28.82 -8.57
C ILE A 254 -15.59 27.59 -9.15
N TYR A 255 -15.98 26.38 -8.72
CA TYR A 255 -15.32 25.15 -9.16
C TYR A 255 -15.49 24.91 -10.67
N LEU A 256 -16.70 25.14 -11.21
CA LEU A 256 -17.02 25.04 -12.63
C LEU A 256 -16.15 25.99 -13.48
N VAL A 257 -16.00 27.25 -13.06
CA VAL A 257 -15.14 28.20 -13.78
C VAL A 257 -13.68 27.78 -13.72
N MET A 258 -13.20 27.32 -12.56
CA MET A 258 -11.84 26.79 -12.43
C MET A 258 -11.59 25.56 -13.32
N ALA A 259 -12.61 24.72 -13.52
CA ALA A 259 -12.56 23.59 -14.44
C ALA A 259 -12.50 24.01 -15.91
N ARG A 260 -13.33 24.98 -16.33
CA ARG A 260 -13.26 25.54 -17.68
C ARG A 260 -11.90 26.17 -17.97
N LEU A 261 -11.36 26.94 -17.01
CA LEU A 261 -10.01 27.50 -17.11
C LEU A 261 -8.92 26.41 -17.20
N CYS A 262 -9.08 25.29 -16.48
CA CYS A 262 -8.18 24.15 -16.56
C CYS A 262 -8.17 23.52 -17.97
N LEU A 263 -9.35 23.34 -18.58
CA LEU A 263 -9.49 22.85 -19.96
C LEU A 263 -8.84 23.80 -20.98
N GLU A 264 -8.88 25.11 -20.72
CA GLU A 264 -8.20 26.14 -21.51
C GLU A 264 -6.69 26.25 -21.22
N GLY A 265 -6.17 25.51 -20.24
CA GLY A 265 -4.77 25.60 -19.80
C GLY A 265 -4.43 26.90 -19.06
N ARG A 266 -5.44 27.62 -18.56
CA ARG A 266 -5.31 28.92 -17.90
C ARG A 266 -5.26 28.79 -16.39
N LYS A 267 -4.64 29.80 -15.76
CA LYS A 267 -4.56 29.97 -14.31
C LYS A 267 -4.99 31.39 -13.99
N ILE A 268 -5.47 31.61 -12.77
CA ILE A 268 -5.87 32.95 -12.31
C ILE A 268 -4.92 33.46 -11.24
N ASP A 269 -4.73 34.77 -11.21
CA ASP A 269 -4.06 35.51 -10.15
C ASP A 269 -4.87 36.78 -9.84
N CYS A 270 -4.34 37.61 -8.93
CA CYS A 270 -5.01 38.84 -8.55
C CYS A 270 -5.13 39.87 -9.69
N GLY A 271 -4.32 39.78 -10.76
CA GLY A 271 -4.47 40.62 -11.96
C GLY A 271 -5.72 40.24 -12.76
N SER A 272 -6.11 38.97 -12.75
CA SER A 272 -7.31 38.45 -13.43
C SER A 272 -8.60 38.50 -12.60
N GLN A 273 -8.58 39.15 -11.43
CA GLN A 273 -9.66 39.06 -10.44
C GLN A 273 -11.04 39.53 -10.96
N CYS A 274 -11.08 40.60 -11.77
CA CYS A 274 -12.34 41.11 -12.33
C CYS A 274 -12.93 40.13 -13.35
N GLU A 275 -12.12 39.66 -14.30
CA GLU A 275 -12.53 38.66 -15.29
C GLU A 275 -13.04 37.40 -14.60
N PHE A 276 -12.29 36.89 -13.62
CA PHE A 276 -12.70 35.70 -12.88
C PHE A 276 -14.02 35.91 -12.11
N ALA A 277 -14.23 37.09 -11.51
CA ALA A 277 -15.49 37.42 -10.86
C ALA A 277 -16.67 37.44 -11.84
N GLU A 278 -16.49 38.01 -13.03
CA GLU A 278 -17.51 38.06 -14.08
C GLU A 278 -17.85 36.65 -14.59
N MET A 279 -16.85 35.81 -14.83
CA MET A 279 -17.06 34.41 -15.26
C MET A 279 -17.85 33.63 -14.21
N VAL A 280 -17.49 33.76 -12.92
CA VAL A 280 -18.22 33.08 -11.83
C VAL A 280 -19.63 33.65 -11.69
N TRP A 281 -19.80 34.96 -11.85
CA TRP A 281 -21.11 35.59 -11.78
C TRP A 281 -22.06 35.13 -12.88
N ALA A 282 -21.56 34.91 -14.10
CA ALA A 282 -22.35 34.47 -15.24
C ALA A 282 -23.10 33.16 -14.96
N ASP A 283 -22.46 32.22 -14.26
CA ASP A 283 -23.09 30.97 -13.81
C ASP A 283 -23.89 31.17 -12.51
N TYR A 284 -23.27 31.82 -11.52
CA TYR A 284 -23.84 31.99 -10.19
C TYR A 284 -25.18 32.72 -10.19
N ALA A 285 -25.34 33.74 -11.05
CA ALA A 285 -26.55 34.54 -11.13
C ALA A 285 -27.80 33.71 -11.49
N GLY A 286 -27.63 32.60 -12.21
CA GLY A 286 -28.70 31.67 -12.58
C GLY A 286 -29.05 30.67 -11.48
N ARG A 287 -28.12 30.39 -10.55
CA ARG A 287 -28.28 29.38 -9.49
C ARG A 287 -28.60 29.95 -8.12
N ARG A 288 -28.35 31.25 -7.91
CA ARG A 288 -28.54 31.89 -6.61
C ARG A 288 -30.02 32.00 -6.26
N ASP A 289 -30.31 31.83 -4.98
CA ASP A 289 -31.59 32.25 -4.42
C ASP A 289 -31.57 33.78 -4.24
N ARG A 290 -32.43 34.47 -4.99
CA ARG A 290 -32.53 35.93 -5.00
C ARG A 290 -33.13 36.49 -3.70
N VAL A 291 -33.82 35.65 -2.91
CA VAL A 291 -34.44 36.07 -1.66
C VAL A 291 -33.42 36.09 -0.51
N SER A 292 -32.44 35.18 -0.54
CA SER A 292 -31.43 35.03 0.53
C SER A 292 -30.06 35.66 0.22
N ASP A 293 -29.74 35.97 -1.04
CA ASP A 293 -28.44 36.59 -1.42
C ASP A 293 -28.61 37.87 -2.26
N ASP A 294 -28.77 39.00 -1.56
CA ASP A 294 -28.88 40.37 -2.13
C ASP A 294 -27.49 40.99 -2.46
N VAL A 295 -26.68 40.23 -3.19
CA VAL A 295 -25.42 40.72 -3.74
C VAL A 295 -25.57 40.97 -5.24
N SER A 296 -24.79 41.88 -5.82
CA SER A 296 -24.79 42.16 -7.26
C SER A 296 -23.37 42.01 -7.82
N LEU A 297 -23.23 41.82 -9.14
CA LEU A 297 -21.93 41.84 -9.81
C LEU A 297 -21.18 43.14 -9.50
N ARG A 298 -21.89 44.28 -9.48
CA ARG A 298 -21.30 45.57 -9.14
C ARG A 298 -20.60 45.53 -7.79
N LYS A 299 -21.26 44.94 -6.77
CA LYS A 299 -20.68 44.74 -5.44
C LYS A 299 -19.49 43.78 -5.43
N TRP A 300 -19.48 42.76 -6.29
CA TRP A 300 -18.34 41.85 -6.41
C TRP A 300 -17.09 42.52 -6.98
N LEU A 301 -17.30 43.48 -7.89
CA LEU A 301 -16.25 44.25 -8.57
C LEU A 301 -15.81 45.50 -7.81
N GLU A 302 -16.47 45.84 -6.70
CA GLU A 302 -16.04 46.92 -5.81
C GLU A 302 -14.71 46.58 -5.13
N GLU A 303 -13.89 47.60 -4.86
CA GLU A 303 -12.66 47.46 -4.08
C GLU A 303 -12.97 46.89 -2.69
N ASP A 304 -12.14 45.97 -2.23
CA ASP A 304 -12.26 45.42 -0.90
C ASP A 304 -11.84 46.46 0.15
N SER A 305 -12.74 46.76 1.07
CA SER A 305 -12.54 47.80 2.09
C SER A 305 -11.43 47.47 3.10
N VAL A 306 -11.00 46.21 3.19
CA VAL A 306 -9.95 45.74 4.09
C VAL A 306 -8.61 45.59 3.36
N LYS A 307 -8.64 45.17 2.09
CA LYS A 307 -7.44 44.99 1.25
C LYS A 307 -7.65 45.67 -0.11
N PRO A 308 -7.35 46.98 -0.23
CA PRO A 308 -7.65 47.78 -1.42
C PRO A 308 -7.03 47.26 -2.73
N GLN A 309 -6.01 46.41 -2.66
CA GLN A 309 -5.42 45.74 -3.82
C GLN A 309 -6.30 44.63 -4.43
N TYR A 310 -7.38 44.25 -3.75
CA TYR A 310 -8.31 43.20 -4.17
C TYR A 310 -9.71 43.77 -4.37
N ILE A 311 -10.48 43.15 -5.25
CA ILE A 311 -11.94 43.34 -5.29
C ILE A 311 -12.60 42.49 -4.20
N PHE A 312 -13.78 42.90 -3.76
CA PHE A 312 -14.58 42.21 -2.73
C PHE A 312 -14.71 40.69 -3.00
N PHE A 313 -14.92 40.32 -4.27
CA PHE A 313 -15.03 38.90 -4.66
C PHE A 313 -13.75 38.10 -4.40
N TRP A 314 -12.56 38.67 -4.56
CA TRP A 314 -11.31 37.92 -4.48
C TRP A 314 -11.06 37.36 -3.07
N ASN A 315 -11.30 38.16 -2.03
CA ASN A 315 -11.21 37.67 -0.65
C ASN A 315 -12.24 36.58 -0.37
N ARG A 316 -13.45 36.73 -0.90
CA ARG A 316 -14.49 35.70 -0.79
C ARG A 316 -14.11 34.40 -1.48
N PHE A 317 -13.50 34.47 -2.66
CA PHE A 317 -12.96 33.32 -3.37
C PHE A 317 -11.95 32.55 -2.50
N LEU A 318 -11.03 33.23 -1.81
CA LEU A 318 -10.05 32.57 -0.94
C LEU A 318 -10.70 31.79 0.22
N GLU A 319 -11.79 32.32 0.78
CA GLU A 319 -12.59 31.62 1.79
C GLU A 319 -13.32 30.41 1.20
N GLU A 320 -14.03 30.61 0.09
CA GLU A 320 -14.81 29.56 -0.56
C GLU A 320 -13.93 28.43 -1.07
N ARG A 321 -12.73 28.73 -1.57
CA ARG A 321 -11.69 27.75 -1.92
C ARG A 321 -11.45 26.76 -0.78
N SER A 322 -11.26 27.28 0.42
CA SER A 322 -10.98 26.46 1.60
C SER A 322 -12.19 25.61 2.02
N LYS A 323 -13.41 26.11 1.80
CA LYS A 323 -14.65 25.36 2.04
C LYS A 323 -14.87 24.27 0.99
N ILE A 324 -14.62 24.56 -0.29
CA ILE A 324 -14.63 23.57 -1.37
C ILE A 324 -13.70 22.41 -1.04
N THR A 325 -12.45 22.70 -0.64
CA THR A 325 -11.51 21.65 -0.23
C THR A 325 -12.05 20.79 0.92
N LYS A 326 -12.73 21.38 1.91
CA LYS A 326 -13.36 20.61 2.99
C LYS A 326 -14.50 19.71 2.50
N VAL A 327 -15.29 20.18 1.54
CA VAL A 327 -16.36 19.37 0.93
C VAL A 327 -15.78 18.20 0.15
N LEU A 328 -14.76 18.45 -0.67
CA LEU A 328 -14.06 17.39 -1.43
C LEU A 328 -13.40 16.37 -0.50
N LEU A 329 -12.75 16.81 0.58
CA LEU A 329 -12.16 15.92 1.59
C LEU A 329 -13.22 15.06 2.30
N ARG A 330 -14.41 15.62 2.58
CA ARG A 330 -15.51 14.86 3.18
C ARG A 330 -16.03 13.79 2.22
N ALA A 331 -16.14 14.09 0.93
CA ALA A 331 -16.70 13.19 -0.07
C ALA A 331 -15.69 12.11 -0.54
N LEU A 332 -14.41 12.46 -0.67
CA LEU A 332 -13.37 11.63 -1.31
C LEU A 332 -12.24 11.20 -0.35
N GLY A 333 -12.34 11.52 0.94
CA GLY A 333 -11.25 11.35 1.90
C GLY A 333 -10.02 12.18 1.53
N GLU A 334 -8.84 11.74 1.96
CA GLU A 334 -7.56 12.43 1.66
C GLU A 334 -7.27 12.55 0.16
N HIS A 335 -7.80 11.66 -0.68
CA HIS A 335 -7.68 11.75 -2.13
C HIS A 335 -8.32 13.03 -2.70
N GLY A 336 -9.33 13.59 -2.01
CA GLY A 336 -9.99 14.84 -2.36
C GLY A 336 -9.06 16.06 -2.47
N ARG A 337 -7.87 16.03 -1.84
CA ARG A 337 -6.88 17.12 -1.97
C ARG A 337 -6.40 17.30 -3.41
N ARG A 338 -6.30 16.21 -4.19
CA ARG A 338 -5.85 16.24 -5.59
C ARG A 338 -6.78 17.07 -6.48
N PHE A 339 -8.06 17.14 -6.13
CA PHE A 339 -9.07 17.87 -6.89
C PHE A 339 -9.37 19.27 -6.32
N GLY A 340 -8.64 19.70 -5.29
CA GLY A 340 -8.76 21.04 -4.76
C GLY A 340 -8.19 22.11 -5.71
N ILE A 341 -8.67 23.35 -5.56
CA ILE A 341 -8.05 24.51 -6.21
C ILE A 341 -6.72 24.81 -5.52
N VAL A 342 -5.62 24.50 -6.20
CA VAL A 342 -4.26 24.65 -5.67
C VAL A 342 -3.77 26.08 -5.87
N SER A 343 -2.76 26.48 -5.09
CA SER A 343 -2.05 27.75 -5.28
C SER A 343 -0.54 27.53 -5.35
N ARG A 344 0.09 28.09 -6.38
CA ARG A 344 1.55 28.08 -6.57
C ARG A 344 1.97 29.43 -7.15
N ASN A 345 2.97 30.09 -6.54
CA ASN A 345 3.45 31.41 -6.95
C ASN A 345 2.33 32.46 -7.11
N LYS A 346 1.37 32.48 -6.17
CA LYS A 346 0.18 33.35 -6.20
C LYS A 346 -0.77 33.16 -7.40
N CYS A 347 -0.55 32.12 -8.20
CA CYS A 347 -1.52 31.65 -9.20
C CYS A 347 -2.40 30.55 -8.60
N TYR A 348 -3.64 30.44 -9.07
CA TYR A 348 -4.64 29.46 -8.64
C TYR A 348 -5.16 28.69 -9.84
N PHE A 349 -5.29 27.37 -9.72
CA PHE A 349 -5.67 26.47 -10.80
C PHE A 349 -6.17 25.12 -10.25
N LEU A 350 -6.83 24.32 -11.08
CA LEU A 350 -7.03 22.89 -10.81
C LEU A 350 -5.84 22.12 -11.36
N ASP A 351 -5.23 21.26 -10.54
CA ASP A 351 -4.13 20.39 -10.94
C ASP A 351 -4.65 19.02 -11.41
N VAL A 352 -5.67 19.08 -12.27
CA VAL A 352 -6.33 17.91 -12.86
C VAL A 352 -5.90 17.84 -14.33
N PRO A 353 -5.38 16.70 -14.82
CA PRO A 353 -5.10 16.53 -16.24
C PRO A 353 -6.36 16.81 -17.09
N PRO A 354 -6.30 17.69 -18.11
CA PRO A 354 -7.48 18.04 -18.90
C PRO A 354 -8.18 16.84 -19.55
N ARG A 355 -7.45 15.76 -19.86
CA ARG A 355 -8.01 14.50 -20.40
C ARG A 355 -8.97 13.78 -19.45
N LEU A 356 -8.89 14.07 -18.15
CA LEU A 356 -9.73 13.48 -17.10
C LEU A 356 -10.87 14.43 -16.71
N LEU A 357 -10.94 15.63 -17.29
CA LEU A 357 -11.91 16.64 -16.91
C LEU A 357 -12.93 16.81 -18.04
N SER A 358 -14.21 16.69 -17.70
CA SER A 358 -15.34 16.87 -18.61
C SER A 358 -16.35 17.84 -18.02
N VAL A 359 -16.80 18.80 -18.81
CA VAL A 359 -17.88 19.73 -18.45
C VAL A 359 -19.01 19.53 -19.44
N VAL A 360 -20.20 19.22 -18.93
CA VAL A 360 -21.41 18.94 -19.70
C VAL A 360 -22.42 20.06 -19.47
N ASP A 361 -22.76 20.81 -20.53
CA ASP A 361 -23.67 21.96 -20.47
C ASP A 361 -25.12 21.63 -20.92
N ARG A 362 -25.50 20.34 -21.00
CA ARG A 362 -26.73 19.88 -21.67
C ARG A 362 -28.02 20.06 -20.90
#